data_AF-A0A8J7TBW7-F1
#
_entry.id   AF-A0A8J7TBW7-F1
#
_cell.length_a   1.000
_cell.length_b   1.000
_cell.length_c   1.000
_cell.angle_alpha   90.00
_cell.angle_beta   90.00
_cell.angle_gamma   90.00
#
_symmetry.space_group_name_H-M   'P 1'
#
loop_
_entity.id
_entity.type
_entity.pdbx_description
1 polymer ?
#
loop_
_entity_poly.entity_id
_entity_poly.type
_entity_poly.pdbx_seq_one_letter_code
_entity_poly.pdbx_strand_id
1 'polypeptide(L)'
;FQKFGLQFKATLENITNVRPEGEDFRWFLKLKCGNCGEVSDKWQYITLMDSMPLKGGRGSASMVQKCKLCSRENSIDILKDTITPYNAVDSDRFKTIVQFECRGLEPVDFQPQAGFAANGAESGTPFPEINLQEGDWNEYDEKISESVGIYEVTHKFIKC
;
A
#
# COMPACT_ATOMS: atom_id res chain seq x y z
N PHE A 1 -6.77 -16.58 10.01
CA PHE A 1 -7.09 -15.59 8.95
C PHE A 1 -6.00 -15.67 7.89
N GLN A 2 -6.28 -15.29 6.65
CA GLN A 2 -5.25 -15.29 5.61
C GLN A 2 -4.50 -13.96 5.67
N LYS A 3 -3.17 -13.98 5.56
CA LYS A 3 -2.36 -12.77 5.49
C LYS A 3 -1.83 -12.60 4.07
N PHE A 4 -1.87 -11.37 3.57
CA PHE A 4 -1.33 -11.01 2.28
C PHE A 4 -0.33 -9.88 2.45
N GLY A 5 0.91 -10.08 1.99
CA GLY A 5 1.92 -9.04 1.92
C GLY A 5 1.88 -8.33 0.58
N LEU A 6 1.75 -7.01 0.59
CA LEU A 6 1.95 -6.18 -0.60
C LEU A 6 3.44 -5.96 -0.78
N GLN A 7 4.00 -6.55 -1.83
CA GLN A 7 5.37 -6.28 -2.24
C GLN A 7 5.40 -5.15 -3.25
N PHE A 8 6.19 -4.13 -2.94
CA PHE A 8 6.48 -2.99 -3.79
C PHE A 8 7.86 -3.17 -4.42
N LYS A 9 8.01 -2.71 -5.66
CA LYS A 9 9.28 -2.58 -6.36
C LYS A 9 9.25 -1.27 -7.13
N ALA A 10 10.36 -0.54 -7.09
CA ALA A 10 10.63 0.61 -7.92
C ALA A 10 12.14 0.75 -8.13
N THR A 11 12.52 1.50 -9.16
CA THR A 11 13.89 1.98 -9.40
C THR A 11 14.06 3.32 -8.70
N LEU A 12 15.07 3.43 -7.83
CA LEU A 12 15.31 4.63 -7.05
C LEU A 12 16.54 5.39 -7.56
N GLU A 13 16.38 6.68 -7.81
CA GLU A 13 17.47 7.61 -8.13
C GLU A 13 17.63 8.59 -6.97
N ASN A 14 18.79 8.57 -6.31
CA ASN A 14 19.17 9.49 -5.23
C ASN A 14 18.14 9.66 -4.09
N ILE A 15 17.27 8.67 -3.89
CA ILE A 15 16.18 8.72 -2.92
C ILE A 15 16.16 7.46 -2.04
N THR A 16 15.66 7.60 -0.83
CA THR A 16 15.50 6.51 0.14
C THR A 16 14.27 6.76 1.02
N ASN A 17 13.96 5.81 1.91
CA ASN A 17 12.89 5.92 2.89
C ASN A 17 11.51 6.25 2.29
N VAL A 18 11.21 5.70 1.10
CA VAL A 18 9.92 5.81 0.43
C VAL A 18 8.88 5.08 1.26
N ARG A 19 7.88 5.78 1.78
CA ARG A 19 6.92 5.23 2.74
C ARG A 19 5.56 5.91 2.63
N PRO A 20 4.47 5.23 2.99
CA PRO A 20 3.20 5.90 3.26
C PRO A 20 3.37 6.85 4.46
N GLU A 21 2.84 8.07 4.37
CA GLU A 21 2.87 9.06 5.44
C GLU A 21 1.45 9.34 5.95
N GLY A 22 1.28 9.37 7.28
CA GLY A 22 -0.03 9.58 7.92
C GLY A 22 -0.86 8.31 8.16
N GLU A 23 -1.76 8.36 9.14
CA GLU A 23 -2.74 7.29 9.39
C GLU A 23 -3.92 7.34 8.39
N ASP A 24 -4.08 8.46 7.70
CA ASP A 24 -5.06 8.71 6.65
C ASP A 24 -4.60 8.28 5.25
N PHE A 25 -3.38 7.72 5.14
CA PHE A 25 -2.87 7.15 3.90
C PHE A 25 -3.84 6.11 3.32
N ARG A 26 -4.18 6.28 2.03
CA ARG A 26 -5.19 5.48 1.34
C ARG A 26 -4.54 4.35 0.56
N TRP A 27 -4.75 3.12 1.03
CA TRP A 27 -4.38 1.92 0.29
C TRP A 27 -5.46 1.57 -0.73
N PHE A 28 -5.33 2.04 -1.97
CA PHE A 28 -6.28 1.72 -3.04
C PHE A 28 -6.06 0.30 -3.57
N LEU A 29 -7.06 -0.56 -3.37
CA LEU A 29 -7.02 -1.98 -3.66
C LEU A 29 -8.18 -2.40 -4.55
N LYS A 30 -7.93 -3.39 -5.40
CA LYS A 30 -8.97 -4.28 -5.92
C LYS A 30 -9.05 -5.50 -5.03
N LEU A 31 -10.27 -5.87 -4.65
CA LEU A 31 -10.49 -6.95 -3.71
C LEU A 31 -11.33 -8.05 -4.38
N LYS A 32 -10.90 -9.29 -4.19
CA LYS A 32 -11.56 -10.50 -4.65
C LYS A 32 -12.26 -11.19 -3.50
N CYS A 33 -13.52 -11.58 -3.68
CA CYS A 33 -14.25 -12.41 -2.73
C CYS A 33 -13.73 -13.85 -2.80
N GLY A 34 -13.17 -14.35 -1.70
CA GLY A 34 -12.66 -15.72 -1.60
C GLY A 34 -13.74 -16.80 -1.67
N ASN A 35 -15.03 -16.43 -1.69
CA ASN A 35 -16.14 -17.38 -1.77
C ASN A 35 -16.65 -17.62 -3.19
N CYS A 36 -16.87 -16.54 -3.95
CA CYS A 36 -17.49 -16.61 -5.29
C CYS A 36 -16.58 -16.08 -6.40
N GLY A 37 -15.39 -15.58 -6.06
CA GLY A 37 -14.43 -15.06 -7.03
C GLY A 37 -14.68 -13.64 -7.53
N GLU A 38 -15.80 -13.02 -7.14
CA GLU A 38 -16.15 -11.65 -7.54
C GLU A 38 -15.03 -10.66 -7.19
N VAL A 39 -14.58 -9.88 -8.19
CA VAL A 39 -13.56 -8.82 -8.03
C VAL A 39 -14.25 -7.46 -8.11
N SER A 40 -13.85 -6.53 -7.26
CA SER A 40 -14.47 -5.20 -7.24
C SER A 40 -14.26 -4.39 -8.53
N ASP A 41 -15.34 -3.93 -9.15
CA ASP A 41 -15.29 -3.09 -10.37
C ASP A 41 -14.55 -1.76 -10.19
N LYS A 42 -14.61 -1.19 -8.98
CA LYS A 42 -13.97 0.09 -8.63
C LYS A 42 -12.82 -0.13 -7.66
N TRP A 43 -11.87 0.80 -7.66
CA TRP A 43 -10.88 0.90 -6.59
C TRP A 43 -11.58 1.19 -5.26
N GLN A 44 -11.16 0.50 -4.22
CA GLN A 44 -11.59 0.71 -2.85
C GLN A 44 -10.37 1.10 -2.04
N TYR A 45 -10.45 2.10 -1.18
CA TYR A 45 -9.35 2.41 -0.28
C TYR A 45 -9.69 2.00 1.16
N ILE A 46 -8.63 1.69 1.91
CA ILE A 46 -8.65 1.53 3.37
C ILE A 46 -7.55 2.40 3.98
N THR A 47 -7.80 2.91 5.18
CA THR A 47 -6.86 3.72 5.96
C THR A 47 -6.65 3.11 7.34
N LEU A 48 -5.60 3.54 8.06
CA LEU A 48 -5.40 3.13 9.46
C LEU A 48 -6.43 3.79 10.40
N MET A 49 -7.04 4.90 9.98
CA MET A 49 -8.10 5.57 10.74
C MET A 49 -9.44 4.83 10.68
N ASP A 50 -9.66 4.00 9.66
CA ASP A 50 -10.90 3.26 9.52
C ASP A 50 -10.96 2.12 10.54
N SER A 51 -12.09 2.03 11.25
CA SER A 51 -12.33 0.96 12.23
C SER A 51 -13.80 0.56 12.22
N MET A 52 -14.08 -0.57 11.57
CA MET A 52 -15.42 -1.12 11.40
C MET A 52 -15.61 -2.34 12.31
N PRO A 53 -16.67 -2.40 13.13
CA PRO A 53 -16.86 -3.49 14.09
C PRO A 53 -17.14 -4.82 13.38
N LEU A 54 -16.47 -5.88 13.82
CA LEU A 54 -16.73 -7.24 13.34
C LEU A 54 -17.88 -7.88 14.12
N LYS A 55 -18.74 -8.63 13.43
CA LYS A 55 -19.81 -9.40 14.08
C LYS A 55 -19.26 -10.38 15.10
N GLY A 56 -19.97 -10.49 16.23
CA GLY A 56 -19.68 -11.44 17.30
C GLY A 56 -18.52 -11.01 18.22
N GLY A 57 -18.24 -9.71 18.33
CA GLY A 57 -17.24 -9.19 19.27
C GLY A 57 -15.79 -9.53 18.91
N ARG A 58 -15.51 -9.84 17.64
CA ARG A 58 -14.19 -10.31 17.18
C ARG A 58 -13.19 -9.19 16.90
N GLY A 59 -13.37 -8.02 17.52
CA GLY A 59 -12.60 -6.80 17.26
C GLY A 59 -13.18 -5.94 16.13
N SER A 60 -12.33 -5.14 15.51
CA SER A 60 -12.64 -4.30 14.34
C SER A 60 -11.73 -4.66 13.17
N ALA A 61 -11.99 -4.06 12.01
CA ALA A 61 -11.14 -4.12 10.82
C ALA A 61 -11.20 -2.80 10.06
N SER A 62 -10.18 -2.47 9.27
CA SER A 62 -10.19 -1.28 8.41
C SER A 62 -11.39 -1.25 7.44
N MET A 63 -11.87 -2.40 6.98
CA MET A 63 -13.09 -2.46 6.15
C MET A 63 -13.88 -3.75 6.39
N VAL A 64 -15.21 -3.61 6.44
CA VAL A 64 -16.17 -4.71 6.42
C VAL A 64 -17.15 -4.47 5.27
N GLN A 65 -17.32 -5.45 4.38
CA GLN A 65 -18.27 -5.34 3.27
C GLN A 65 -18.94 -6.66 2.93
N LYS A 66 -20.16 -6.57 2.40
CA LYS A 66 -20.86 -7.71 1.81
C LYS A 66 -20.51 -7.82 0.33
N CYS A 67 -20.15 -9.03 -0.10
CA CYS A 67 -19.97 -9.31 -1.52
C CYS A 67 -21.28 -9.05 -2.27
N LYS A 68 -21.22 -8.27 -3.35
CA LYS A 68 -22.39 -7.92 -4.17
C LYS A 68 -23.02 -9.12 -4.87
N LEU A 69 -22.24 -10.17 -5.14
CA LEU A 69 -22.69 -11.38 -5.82
C LEU A 69 -23.27 -12.42 -4.84
N CYS A 70 -22.50 -12.86 -3.84
CA CYS A 70 -22.90 -13.95 -2.94
C CYS A 70 -23.41 -13.50 -1.56
N SER A 71 -23.49 -12.19 -1.30
CA SER A 71 -23.92 -11.59 -0.02
C SER A 71 -23.07 -11.96 1.21
N ARG A 72 -22.00 -12.74 1.06
CA ARG A 72 -21.07 -13.09 2.14
C ARG A 72 -20.41 -11.82 2.68
N GLU A 73 -20.43 -11.68 4.00
CA GLU A 73 -19.71 -10.62 4.71
C GLU A 73 -18.23 -10.98 4.82
N ASN A 74 -17.38 -10.05 4.43
CA ASN A 74 -15.94 -10.19 4.43
C ASN A 74 -15.29 -8.95 5.05
N SER A 75 -14.05 -9.09 5.50
CA SER A 75 -13.28 -7.97 6.04
C SER A 75 -11.80 -8.03 5.64
N ILE A 76 -11.16 -6.86 5.69
CA ILE A 76 -9.73 -6.66 5.50
C ILE A 76 -9.24 -5.64 6.52
N ASP A 77 -8.09 -5.90 7.12
CA ASP A 77 -7.48 -5.06 8.14
C ASP A 77 -6.00 -4.80 7.83
N ILE A 78 -5.55 -3.56 8.03
CA ILE A 78 -4.15 -3.17 7.82
C ILE A 78 -3.35 -3.52 9.07
N LEU A 79 -2.27 -4.29 8.93
CA LEU A 79 -1.39 -4.59 10.04
C LEU A 79 -0.36 -3.46 10.21
N LYS A 80 -0.69 -2.45 11.01
CA LYS A 80 0.13 -1.23 11.22
C LYS A 80 1.62 -1.54 11.47
N ASP A 81 1.91 -2.51 12.34
CA ASP A 81 3.28 -2.86 12.73
C ASP A 81 4.11 -3.52 11.61
N THR A 82 3.48 -3.83 10.47
CA THR A 82 4.15 -4.41 9.30
C THR A 82 4.49 -3.37 8.24
N ILE A 83 4.08 -2.12 8.43
CA ILE A 83 4.40 -1.04 7.50
C ILE A 83 5.89 -0.73 7.60
N THR A 84 6.61 -0.86 6.49
CA THR A 84 8.05 -0.60 6.44
C THR A 84 8.42 0.22 5.20
N PRO A 85 9.42 1.11 5.30
CA PRO A 85 9.86 1.93 4.17
C PRO A 85 10.57 1.09 3.11
N TYR A 86 10.53 1.55 1.87
CA TYR A 86 11.34 1.06 0.75
C TYR A 86 12.57 1.96 0.60
N ASN A 87 13.77 1.40 0.76
CA ASN A 87 15.03 2.17 0.85
C ASN A 87 15.88 2.02 -0.42
N ALA A 88 16.91 2.85 -0.57
CA ALA A 88 17.87 2.78 -1.68
C ALA A 88 18.44 1.35 -1.89
N VAL A 89 18.76 0.65 -0.79
CA VAL A 89 19.25 -0.74 -0.86
C VAL A 89 18.23 -1.71 -1.44
N ASP A 90 16.93 -1.40 -1.38
CA ASP A 90 15.83 -2.23 -1.86
C ASP A 90 15.53 -2.04 -3.34
N SER A 91 16.10 -1.00 -3.99
CA SER A 91 15.88 -0.69 -5.41
C SER A 91 15.93 -1.93 -6.29
N ASP A 92 15.03 -1.97 -7.27
CA ASP A 92 14.88 -3.05 -8.24
C ASP A 92 14.44 -4.42 -7.69
N ARG A 93 14.15 -4.52 -6.39
CA ARG A 93 13.76 -5.77 -5.72
C ARG A 93 12.39 -5.64 -5.08
N PHE A 94 11.61 -6.71 -5.17
CA PHE A 94 10.35 -6.78 -4.44
C PHE A 94 10.58 -6.84 -2.94
N LYS A 95 9.97 -5.91 -2.21
CA LYS A 95 9.97 -5.87 -0.74
C LYS A 95 8.56 -5.69 -0.22
N THR A 96 8.19 -6.46 0.80
CA THR A 96 6.91 -6.27 1.50
C THR A 96 6.92 -4.95 2.26
N ILE A 97 6.01 -4.03 1.90
CA ILE A 97 5.89 -2.71 2.55
C ILE A 97 4.71 -2.63 3.51
N VAL A 98 3.74 -3.54 3.41
CA VAL A 98 2.60 -3.68 4.34
C VAL A 98 2.01 -5.09 4.23
N GLN A 99 1.39 -5.58 5.30
CA GLN A 99 0.58 -6.77 5.31
C GLN A 99 -0.87 -6.46 5.68
N PHE A 100 -1.78 -7.25 5.10
CA PHE A 100 -3.20 -7.21 5.38
C PHE A 100 -3.66 -8.51 6.02
N GLU A 101 -4.45 -8.44 7.09
CA GLU A 101 -5.22 -9.57 7.58
C GLU A 101 -6.57 -9.61 6.85
N CYS A 102 -6.86 -10.71 6.16
CA CYS A 102 -8.06 -10.83 5.36
C CYS A 102 -8.96 -11.98 5.81
N ARG A 103 -10.28 -11.71 5.79
CA ARG A 103 -11.35 -12.63 6.16
C ARG A 103 -12.36 -12.72 5.02
N GLY A 104 -12.11 -13.60 4.06
CA GLY A 104 -12.97 -13.82 2.89
C GLY A 104 -12.80 -12.79 1.76
N LEU A 105 -11.88 -11.84 1.91
CA LEU A 105 -11.37 -10.98 0.84
C LEU A 105 -9.91 -11.32 0.56
N GLU A 106 -9.47 -11.06 -0.66
CA GLU A 106 -8.08 -11.17 -1.09
C GLU A 106 -7.74 -9.92 -1.90
N PRO A 107 -6.71 -9.15 -1.56
CA PRO A 107 -6.25 -8.06 -2.42
C PRO A 107 -5.58 -8.66 -3.67
N VAL A 108 -5.99 -8.17 -4.84
CA VAL A 108 -5.55 -8.70 -6.14
C VAL A 108 -4.88 -7.65 -7.02
N ASP A 109 -5.06 -6.37 -6.70
CA ASP A 109 -4.44 -5.25 -7.41
C ASP A 109 -4.25 -4.08 -6.44
N PHE A 110 -3.27 -3.24 -6.70
CA PHE A 110 -2.91 -2.07 -5.89
C PHE A 110 -2.58 -0.89 -6.80
N GLN A 111 -3.18 0.26 -6.50
CA GLN A 111 -2.84 1.51 -7.16
C GLN A 111 -2.20 2.45 -6.13
N PRO A 112 -0.86 2.62 -6.15
CA PRO A 112 -0.26 3.67 -5.36
C PRO A 112 -0.75 5.03 -5.88
N GLN A 113 -1.01 5.99 -4.99
CA GLN A 113 -1.42 7.34 -5.35
C GLN A 113 -0.60 8.36 -4.54
N ALA A 114 -1.17 9.52 -4.21
CA ALA A 114 -0.58 10.50 -3.32
C ALA A 114 -0.50 10.03 -1.86
N GLY A 115 0.36 10.70 -1.07
CA GLY A 115 0.54 10.45 0.35
C GLY A 115 1.81 9.65 0.68
N PHE A 116 2.64 9.35 -0.30
CA PHE A 116 3.98 8.86 -0.03
C PHE A 116 4.89 10.01 0.40
N ALA A 117 5.93 9.70 1.16
CA ALA A 117 7.03 10.59 1.44
C ALA A 117 8.35 9.84 1.29
N ALA A 118 9.43 10.58 1.01
CA ALA A 118 10.76 10.04 0.88
C ALA A 118 11.82 11.06 1.33
N ASN A 119 13.09 10.65 1.29
CA ASN A 119 14.22 11.51 1.61
C ASN A 119 15.30 11.40 0.54
N GLY A 120 15.97 12.50 0.22
CA GLY A 120 17.22 12.48 -0.55
C GLY A 120 18.23 11.57 0.15
N ALA A 121 18.81 10.63 -0.59
CA ALA A 121 19.60 9.54 -0.04
C ALA A 121 20.85 10.03 0.71
N GLU A 122 21.49 11.08 0.19
CA GLU A 122 22.69 11.68 0.80
C GLU A 122 22.38 12.94 1.61
N SER A 123 21.49 13.80 1.09
CA SER A 123 21.19 15.13 1.65
C SER A 123 20.23 15.11 2.85
N GLY A 124 19.46 14.03 2.99
CA GLY A 124 18.31 13.95 3.89
C GLY A 124 17.16 14.92 3.56
N THR A 125 17.17 15.59 2.40
CA THR A 125 16.11 16.51 1.98
C THR A 125 14.75 15.79 1.98
N PRO A 126 13.74 16.28 2.72
CA PRO A 126 12.43 15.64 2.76
C PRO A 126 11.63 15.93 1.49
N PHE A 127 11.03 14.90 0.91
CA PHE A 127 10.10 14.98 -0.21
C PHE A 127 8.73 14.45 0.26
N PRO A 128 7.84 15.32 0.76
CA PRO A 128 6.49 14.94 1.19
C PRO A 128 5.51 14.87 0.00
N GLU A 129 4.32 14.32 0.25
CA GLU A 129 3.18 14.33 -0.70
C GLU A 129 3.47 13.76 -2.10
N ILE A 130 4.40 12.81 -2.20
CA ILE A 130 4.75 12.11 -3.44
C ILE A 130 3.50 11.36 -3.96
N ASN A 131 3.21 11.54 -5.24
CA ASN A 131 2.16 10.84 -5.96
C ASN A 131 2.74 9.86 -6.97
N LEU A 132 2.48 8.57 -6.76
CA LEU A 132 2.99 7.48 -7.59
C LEU A 132 1.92 6.87 -8.52
N GLN A 133 0.81 7.59 -8.76
CA GLN A 133 -0.30 7.10 -9.60
C GLN A 133 0.13 6.74 -11.03
N GLU A 134 1.04 7.51 -11.62
CA GLU A 134 1.52 7.29 -12.99
C GLU A 134 2.69 6.30 -13.05
N GLY A 135 3.12 5.75 -11.91
CA GLY A 135 4.23 4.79 -11.83
C GLY A 135 5.62 5.42 -11.76
N ASP A 136 5.75 6.70 -12.11
CA ASP A 136 6.98 7.47 -12.09
C ASP A 136 6.79 8.79 -11.35
N TRP A 137 7.82 9.22 -10.63
CA TRP A 137 7.92 10.52 -9.97
C TRP A 137 9.37 10.98 -9.96
N ASN A 138 9.61 12.27 -10.19
CA ASN A 138 10.94 12.87 -10.13
C ASN A 138 10.89 14.31 -9.64
N GLU A 139 11.98 14.74 -9.00
CA GLU A 139 12.24 16.12 -8.58
C GLU A 139 13.75 16.36 -8.57
N TYR A 140 14.19 17.45 -7.95
CA TYR A 140 15.54 17.93 -7.87
C TYR A 140 15.88 18.25 -6.42
N ASP A 141 17.03 17.76 -5.97
CA ASP A 141 17.56 18.04 -4.65
C ASP A 141 18.56 19.19 -4.71
N GLU A 142 18.07 20.39 -4.42
CA GLU A 142 18.85 21.63 -4.44
C GLU A 142 20.11 21.58 -3.55
N LYS A 143 20.13 20.75 -2.50
CA LYS A 143 21.29 20.68 -1.59
C LYS A 143 22.51 20.02 -2.21
N ILE A 144 22.29 19.06 -3.11
CA ILE A 144 23.36 18.32 -3.79
C ILE A 144 23.40 18.61 -5.29
N SER A 145 22.44 19.39 -5.80
CA SER A 145 22.32 19.75 -7.21
C SER A 145 22.17 18.53 -8.13
N GLU A 146 21.41 17.52 -7.68
CA GLU A 146 21.14 16.29 -8.43
C GLU A 146 19.64 16.00 -8.54
N SER A 147 19.25 15.26 -9.58
CA SER A 147 17.89 14.73 -9.72
C SER A 147 17.62 13.63 -8.70
N VAL A 148 16.36 13.52 -8.28
CA VAL A 148 15.83 12.43 -7.47
C VAL A 148 14.62 11.82 -8.15
N GLY A 149 14.40 10.52 -7.96
CA GLY A 149 13.29 9.86 -8.64
C GLY A 149 12.92 8.49 -8.12
N ILE A 150 11.68 8.12 -8.39
CA ILE A 150 11.06 6.82 -8.14
C ILE A 150 10.41 6.41 -9.46
N TYR A 151 10.89 5.34 -10.08
CA TYR A 151 10.46 4.94 -11.41
C TYR A 151 10.00 3.49 -11.47
N GLU A 152 9.26 3.15 -12.52
CA GLU A 152 8.81 1.80 -12.86
C GLU A 152 8.10 1.12 -11.67
N VAL A 153 7.29 1.88 -10.92
CA VAL A 153 6.60 1.37 -9.75
C VAL A 153 5.72 0.20 -10.15
N THR A 154 5.97 -0.94 -9.52
CA THR A 154 5.22 -2.16 -9.70
C THR A 154 5.00 -2.87 -8.38
N HIS A 155 4.07 -3.80 -8.37
CA HIS A 155 3.68 -4.49 -7.15
C HIS A 155 3.29 -5.94 -7.41
N LYS A 156 3.27 -6.73 -6.34
CA LYS A 156 2.62 -8.04 -6.32
C LYS A 156 2.17 -8.39 -4.91
N PHE A 157 1.20 -9.28 -4.81
CA PHE A 157 0.78 -9.85 -3.54
C PHE A 157 1.40 -11.21 -3.31
N ILE A 158 1.86 -11.45 -2.09
CA ILE A 158 2.27 -12.77 -1.62
C ILE A 158 1.35 -13.21 -0.50
N LYS A 159 1.02 -14.51 -0.47
CA LYS A 159 0.34 -15.11 0.67
C LYS A 159 1.37 -15.41 1.76
N CYS A 160 1.12 -14.97 2.98
CA CYS A 160 1.99 -15.18 4.14
C CYS A 160 1.52 -16.37 5.00
#